data_AF-A0A068NRQ5-F1
#
_entry.id   AF-A0A068NRQ5-F1
#
_cell.length_a   1.000
_cell.length_b   1.000
_cell.length_c   1.000
_cell.angle_alpha   90.00
_cell.angle_beta   90.00
_cell.angle_gamma   90.00
#
_symmetry.space_group_name_H-M   'P 1'
#
loop_
_entity.id
_entity.type
_entity.pdbx_description
1 polymer ?
#
loop_
_entity_poly.entity_id
_entity_poly.type
_entity_poly.pdbx_seq_one_letter_code
_entity_poly.pdbx_strand_id
1 'polypeptide(L)'
;MRLKTSGKVVALIVVVGVAVGVARVTGIWEKLIPSAPAKESKTVGPVVLPGMTISSGSGHDYVMPGSEAGCADKPEVRMLGYAWNAQMGIHFANGGAQASSGSLMCKYGVNLKWSRQDNNDKLAEALVTFANAVSNGQDNPTVGAHFMTMMGDGSAVFLKGLNDTLRRLGPEYQAKIVGVAGYSRGEDKFMGPSSWMKNALNSRGGVVAGVIRDGDWNIALKWLADNGLKNNPDEKTWDPDALNWINASDYLDACQKYIGGYTEQRAVVKNGKRTGETKTVHVDGVVTWTPGDVQVAQQKGGLVSIVSTKEYASQMPCVIIGIDKWMKKHPELVKGMLRAIADGSDAVKSSPVALHKAAEVSAAVYQEKNSGPEYWEKYYKGTTEPDKTGQQVDLGGSSVTNLGDMQLSFGLLPGSQSLVAATYKAFGDVVVSQYPEIMSSFPGPDQVIDTSFLSAIVREAKSSSSPGNVTPTKPVAPERGSTVISKRRWNITFETGRAKITPAAMRDLERMRRDLVIASGAAIEIHGHTDNQGDPAKNMQLSEARAFAVQKWLEQSSPVNFPSGRIQVYAHGSQNPIQPNSTGPGRAANRRVEIWLLGAK
;
A
#
# COMPACT_ATOMS: atom_id res chain seq x y z
N MET A 1 31.67 -6.12 -61.80
CA MET A 1 32.53 -6.08 -60.60
C MET A 1 31.98 -7.07 -59.57
N ARG A 2 32.72 -8.07 -59.09
CA ARG A 2 32.20 -9.06 -58.11
C ARG A 2 32.33 -8.50 -56.68
N LEU A 3 31.21 -8.38 -55.96
CA LEU A 3 31.18 -7.98 -54.54
C LEU A 3 31.96 -8.99 -53.67
N LYS A 4 32.87 -8.49 -52.84
CA LYS A 4 33.54 -9.26 -51.77
C LYS A 4 32.51 -9.76 -50.75
N THR A 5 32.84 -10.82 -50.02
CA THR A 5 31.92 -11.53 -49.10
C THR A 5 31.26 -10.59 -48.08
N SER A 6 32.02 -9.65 -47.50
CA SER A 6 31.49 -8.61 -46.60
C SER A 6 30.44 -7.71 -47.26
N GLY A 7 30.66 -7.29 -48.51
CA GLY A 7 29.69 -6.51 -49.27
C GLY A 7 28.40 -7.26 -49.59
N LYS A 8 28.46 -8.59 -49.74
CA LYS A 8 27.25 -9.43 -49.87
C LYS A 8 26.46 -9.52 -48.56
N VAL A 9 27.14 -9.62 -47.42
CA VAL A 9 26.50 -9.63 -46.08
C VAL A 9 25.83 -8.29 -45.78
N VAL A 10 26.50 -7.16 -46.06
CA VAL A 10 25.89 -5.82 -45.88
C VAL A 10 24.68 -5.65 -46.81
N ALA A 11 24.78 -6.05 -48.09
CA ALA A 11 23.65 -6.01 -49.01
C ALA A 11 22.47 -6.88 -48.53
N LEU A 12 22.73 -8.07 -47.99
CA LEU A 12 21.70 -8.95 -47.42
C LEU A 12 21.02 -8.31 -46.21
N ILE A 13 21.78 -7.71 -45.29
CA ILE A 13 21.25 -7.01 -44.10
C ILE A 13 20.37 -5.82 -44.52
N VAL A 14 20.79 -5.04 -45.52
CA VAL A 14 19.99 -3.92 -46.04
C VAL A 14 18.70 -4.42 -46.70
N VAL A 15 18.76 -5.48 -47.53
CA VAL A 15 17.57 -6.08 -48.16
C VAL A 15 16.60 -6.64 -47.11
N VAL A 16 17.10 -7.33 -46.08
CA VAL A 16 16.27 -7.82 -44.95
C VAL A 16 15.69 -6.66 -44.15
N GLY A 17 16.46 -5.61 -43.87
CA GLY A 17 15.99 -4.41 -43.17
C GLY A 17 14.88 -3.68 -43.94
N VAL A 18 15.03 -3.53 -45.26
CA VAL A 18 14.01 -2.95 -46.14
C VAL A 18 12.77 -3.85 -46.20
N ALA A 19 12.92 -5.17 -46.33
CA ALA A 19 11.80 -6.10 -46.32
C ALA A 19 11.01 -6.07 -45.00
N VAL A 20 11.71 -6.01 -43.85
CA VAL A 20 11.09 -5.85 -42.52
C VAL A 20 10.42 -4.47 -42.38
N GLY A 21 11.03 -3.41 -42.91
CA GLY A 21 10.42 -2.07 -42.95
C GLY A 21 9.13 -2.04 -43.75
N VAL A 22 9.14 -2.57 -44.98
CA VAL A 22 7.95 -2.68 -45.84
C VAL A 22 6.88 -3.56 -45.19
N ALA A 23 7.25 -4.69 -44.57
CA ALA A 23 6.31 -5.56 -43.86
C ALA A 23 5.64 -4.85 -42.66
N ARG A 24 6.36 -3.97 -41.94
CA ARG A 24 5.79 -3.14 -40.86
C ARG A 24 4.81 -2.09 -41.41
N VAL A 25 5.21 -1.35 -42.45
CA VAL A 25 4.40 -0.25 -43.01
C VAL A 25 3.13 -0.77 -43.71
N THR A 26 3.17 -1.98 -44.27
CA THR A 26 2.03 -2.59 -44.99
C THR A 26 1.12 -3.45 -44.10
N GLY A 27 1.40 -3.57 -42.79
CA GLY A 27 0.64 -4.43 -41.88
C GLY A 27 0.80 -5.95 -42.13
N ILE A 28 1.59 -6.35 -43.12
CA ILE A 28 1.86 -7.77 -43.44
C ILE A 28 2.59 -8.46 -42.28
N TRP A 29 3.37 -7.73 -41.48
CA TRP A 29 4.12 -8.32 -40.37
C TRP A 29 3.21 -8.90 -39.27
N GLU A 30 2.04 -8.31 -39.04
CA GLU A 30 1.08 -8.80 -38.04
C GLU A 30 0.36 -10.10 -38.46
N LYS A 31 0.41 -10.45 -39.75
CA LYS A 31 -0.18 -11.70 -40.28
C LYS A 31 0.78 -12.89 -40.30
N LEU A 32 2.09 -12.65 -40.17
CA LEU A 32 3.14 -13.67 -40.34
C LEU A 32 3.82 -14.10 -39.04
N ILE A 33 3.63 -13.38 -37.94
CA ILE A 33 4.11 -13.78 -36.61
C ILE A 33 2.93 -14.37 -35.82
N PRO A 34 2.99 -15.62 -35.34
CA PRO A 34 2.02 -16.13 -34.38
C PRO A 34 2.02 -15.21 -33.15
N SER A 35 0.88 -14.59 -32.86
CA SER A 35 0.75 -13.75 -31.67
C SER A 35 1.07 -14.56 -30.43
N ALA A 36 1.88 -13.99 -29.53
CA ALA A 36 2.25 -14.64 -28.29
C ALA A 36 0.97 -15.08 -27.55
N PRO A 37 0.90 -16.33 -27.04
CA PRO A 37 -0.32 -16.85 -26.45
C PRO A 37 -0.75 -15.96 -25.27
N ALA A 38 -1.98 -15.47 -25.35
CA ALA A 38 -2.55 -14.62 -24.31
C ALA A 38 -2.60 -15.39 -22.98
N LYS A 39 -2.22 -14.69 -21.90
CA LYS A 39 -2.01 -15.30 -20.58
C LYS A 39 -3.34 -15.50 -19.86
N GLU A 40 -3.49 -16.64 -19.18
CA GLU A 40 -4.65 -16.87 -18.31
C GLU A 40 -4.67 -15.92 -17.12
N SER A 41 -5.85 -15.32 -16.88
CA SER A 41 -6.13 -14.48 -15.72
C SER A 41 -6.10 -15.30 -14.43
N LYS A 42 -5.21 -14.96 -13.49
CA LYS A 42 -5.01 -15.71 -12.24
C LYS A 42 -5.57 -14.97 -11.02
N THR A 43 -6.18 -15.73 -10.12
CA THR A 43 -6.72 -15.23 -8.85
C THR A 43 -5.62 -14.97 -7.82
N VAL A 44 -5.74 -13.85 -7.09
CA VAL A 44 -4.81 -13.39 -6.04
C VAL A 44 -5.59 -13.10 -4.73
N GLY A 45 -4.93 -12.73 -3.61
CA GLY A 45 -5.46 -12.78 -2.24
C GLY A 45 -5.26 -11.49 -1.38
N PRO A 46 -6.22 -11.06 -0.50
CA PRO A 46 -6.12 -9.79 0.28
C PRO A 46 -7.04 -9.58 1.55
N VAL A 47 -6.85 -8.54 2.40
CA VAL A 47 -7.87 -7.90 3.34
C VAL A 47 -7.41 -6.48 3.85
N VAL A 48 -8.25 -5.43 3.98
CA VAL A 48 -7.93 -4.24 4.86
C VAL A 48 -9.14 -3.51 5.56
N LEU A 49 -8.93 -2.70 6.64
CA LEU A 49 -9.86 -2.17 7.70
C LEU A 49 -9.37 -0.85 8.51
N PRO A 50 -10.16 0.24 8.88
CA PRO A 50 -9.79 1.62 9.44
C PRO A 50 -9.31 2.06 10.89
N GLY A 51 -9.50 3.36 11.23
CA GLY A 51 -10.01 3.97 12.50
C GLY A 51 -9.03 4.29 13.66
N MET A 52 -8.79 5.57 14.03
CA MET A 52 -7.93 5.93 15.19
C MET A 52 -8.47 7.05 16.10
N THR A 53 -8.35 6.86 17.42
CA THR A 53 -8.60 7.88 18.45
C THR A 53 -7.26 8.48 18.92
N ILE A 54 -7.15 9.80 18.96
CA ILE A 54 -5.93 10.48 19.44
C ILE A 54 -5.93 10.50 20.97
N SER A 55 -5.07 9.70 21.60
CA SER A 55 -4.71 9.90 23.00
C SER A 55 -3.69 11.04 23.10
N SER A 56 -3.95 12.04 23.95
CA SER A 56 -2.99 13.09 24.27
C SER A 56 -1.76 12.49 24.96
N GLY A 57 -0.65 12.39 24.22
CA GLY A 57 0.66 12.16 24.80
C GLY A 57 1.02 13.32 25.73
N SER A 58 1.75 13.03 26.80
CA SER A 58 2.37 14.07 27.65
C SER A 58 3.21 14.99 26.79
N GLY A 59 2.92 16.29 26.81
CA GLY A 59 3.60 17.27 25.97
C GLY A 59 5.12 17.20 26.15
N HIS A 60 5.83 16.82 25.09
CA HIS A 60 7.27 17.05 25.00
C HIS A 60 7.49 18.53 24.69
N ASP A 61 8.40 19.18 25.41
CA ASP A 61 8.82 20.55 25.07
C ASP A 61 9.45 20.55 23.67
N TYR A 62 8.69 21.06 22.69
CA TYR A 62 9.16 21.38 21.36
C TYR A 62 9.06 22.89 21.15
N VAL A 63 10.07 23.47 20.52
CA VAL A 63 10.05 24.86 20.09
C VAL A 63 9.49 24.89 18.66
N MET A 64 8.69 25.90 18.33
CA MET A 64 8.23 26.10 16.96
C MET A 64 9.44 26.38 16.06
N PRO A 65 9.63 25.64 14.94
CA PRO A 65 10.75 25.87 14.05
C PRO A 65 10.69 27.26 13.41
N GLY A 66 11.85 27.93 13.32
CA GLY A 66 12.02 29.22 12.65
C GLY A 66 12.02 29.12 11.13
N SER A 67 12.14 30.27 10.46
CA SER A 67 12.25 30.38 8.99
C SER A 67 13.67 30.19 8.46
N GLU A 68 14.67 30.65 9.22
CA GLU A 68 16.07 30.67 8.79
C GLU A 68 16.70 29.28 8.83
N ALA A 69 17.68 29.03 7.94
CA ALA A 69 18.45 27.78 7.94
C ALA A 69 19.12 27.52 9.30
N GLY A 70 18.98 26.30 9.81
CA GLY A 70 19.58 25.85 11.06
C GLY A 70 20.69 24.83 10.82
N CYS A 71 21.52 24.60 11.83
CA CYS A 71 22.56 23.55 11.86
C CYS A 71 23.40 23.41 10.58
N ALA A 72 23.65 24.52 9.88
CA ALA A 72 24.41 24.57 8.62
C ALA A 72 25.90 24.20 8.78
N ASP A 73 26.38 24.10 10.03
CA ASP A 73 27.68 23.53 10.38
C ASP A 73 27.72 21.99 10.24
N LYS A 74 26.55 21.33 10.12
CA LYS A 74 26.43 19.88 9.91
C LYS A 74 26.33 19.55 8.41
N PRO A 75 26.86 18.38 7.98
CA PRO A 75 26.74 17.93 6.60
C PRO A 75 25.28 17.80 6.16
N GLU A 76 24.97 18.28 4.94
CA GLU A 76 23.64 18.15 4.33
C GLU A 76 23.28 16.67 4.13
N VAL A 77 22.09 16.30 4.61
CA VAL A 77 21.46 14.99 4.42
C VAL A 77 20.28 15.21 3.47
N ARG A 78 20.19 14.48 2.36
CA ARG A 78 19.10 14.63 1.38
C ARG A 78 18.08 13.51 1.47
N MET A 79 16.80 13.88 1.58
CA MET A 79 15.66 12.97 1.51
C MET A 79 14.72 13.41 0.39
N LEU A 80 14.31 12.46 -0.45
CA LEU A 80 13.34 12.68 -1.53
C LEU A 80 12.00 12.00 -1.20
N GLY A 81 10.89 12.59 -1.63
CA GLY A 81 9.57 12.00 -1.40
C GLY A 81 8.45 12.64 -2.21
N TYR A 82 7.28 12.00 -2.19
CA TYR A 82 6.08 12.44 -2.90
C TYR A 82 5.40 13.63 -2.20
N ALA A 83 4.51 14.34 -2.90
CA ALA A 83 3.52 15.21 -2.24
C ALA A 83 2.42 14.35 -1.57
N TRP A 84 2.51 14.15 -0.24
CA TRP A 84 1.65 13.22 0.50
C TRP A 84 1.63 13.47 2.02
N ASN A 85 0.45 13.62 2.62
CA ASN A 85 0.29 14.15 3.98
C ASN A 85 0.90 13.28 5.10
N ALA A 86 1.11 11.97 4.87
CA ALA A 86 1.74 11.07 5.83
C ALA A 86 3.17 11.48 6.23
N GLN A 87 3.77 12.47 5.57
CA GLN A 87 5.10 13.02 5.85
C GLN A 87 5.10 14.27 6.73
N MET A 88 3.94 14.78 7.17
CA MET A 88 3.86 16.01 7.99
C MET A 88 4.75 15.98 9.25
N GLY A 89 5.00 14.81 9.84
CA GLY A 89 5.92 14.65 10.97
C GLY A 89 7.37 14.98 10.61
N ILE A 90 7.83 14.63 9.40
CA ILE A 90 9.14 15.04 8.86
C ILE A 90 9.15 16.56 8.67
N HIS A 91 8.10 17.12 8.07
CA HIS A 91 8.02 18.53 7.72
C HIS A 91 8.02 19.44 8.95
N PHE A 92 7.25 19.11 9.98
CA PHE A 92 7.31 19.80 11.25
C PHE A 92 8.68 19.66 11.92
N ALA A 93 9.25 18.44 11.92
CA ALA A 93 10.57 18.19 12.50
C ALA A 93 11.68 18.97 11.79
N ASN A 94 11.56 19.21 10.48
CA ASN A 94 12.53 19.94 9.67
C ASN A 94 12.32 21.46 9.73
N GLY A 95 11.07 21.92 9.80
CA GLY A 95 10.72 23.34 9.84
C GLY A 95 10.71 24.09 8.50
N GLY A 96 11.27 23.48 7.45
CA GLY A 96 11.32 24.01 6.09
C GLY A 96 11.80 22.98 5.07
N ALA A 97 12.14 23.43 3.86
CA ALA A 97 12.79 22.59 2.85
C ALA A 97 14.18 22.12 3.30
N GLN A 98 14.92 23.02 3.97
CA GLN A 98 16.12 22.73 4.74
C GLN A 98 15.76 22.75 6.22
N ALA A 99 16.48 21.96 7.04
CA ALA A 99 16.40 22.01 8.50
C ALA A 99 16.57 23.46 8.99
N SER A 100 15.58 23.97 9.70
CA SER A 100 15.55 25.38 10.12
C SER A 100 16.04 25.56 11.55
N SER A 101 16.30 26.82 11.92
CA SER A 101 16.68 27.24 13.27
C SER A 101 15.62 26.79 14.29
N GLY A 102 16.05 26.19 15.40
CA GLY A 102 15.16 25.63 16.42
C GLY A 102 14.42 24.33 16.03
N SER A 103 14.58 23.81 14.81
CA SER A 103 13.94 22.57 14.37
C SER A 103 14.40 21.34 15.15
N LEU A 104 13.53 20.31 15.20
CA LEU A 104 13.86 19.03 15.84
C LEU A 104 14.98 18.29 15.09
N MET A 105 15.06 18.43 13.77
CA MET A 105 16.18 17.93 12.97
C MET A 105 17.51 18.53 13.47
N CYS A 106 17.59 19.85 13.66
CA CYS A 106 18.78 20.48 14.23
C CYS A 106 19.03 20.14 15.72
N LYS A 107 17.99 19.99 16.54
CA LYS A 107 18.09 19.48 17.93
C LYS A 107 18.80 18.12 17.98
N TYR A 108 18.53 17.26 16.99
CA TYR A 108 19.16 15.94 16.85
C TYR A 108 20.38 15.91 15.91
N GLY A 109 20.92 17.07 15.54
CA GLY A 109 22.17 17.20 14.78
C GLY A 109 22.08 16.84 13.28
N VAL A 110 20.88 16.84 12.70
CA VAL A 110 20.61 16.48 11.31
C VAL A 110 20.29 17.73 10.49
N ASN A 111 21.13 18.07 9.53
CA ASN A 111 20.88 19.14 8.55
C ASN A 111 20.14 18.56 7.33
N LEU A 112 18.87 18.22 7.52
CA LEU A 112 18.05 17.55 6.51
C LEU A 112 17.53 18.53 5.44
N LYS A 113 17.74 18.17 4.19
CA LYS A 113 17.10 18.74 3.01
C LYS A 113 16.07 17.78 2.48
N TRP A 114 14.81 18.19 2.51
CA TRP A 114 13.70 17.44 1.92
C TRP A 114 13.37 18.03 0.53
N SER A 115 13.03 17.19 -0.46
CA SER A 115 12.65 17.67 -1.79
C SER A 115 11.64 16.75 -2.48
N ARG A 116 10.66 17.34 -3.18
CA ARG A 116 9.61 16.63 -3.89
C ARG A 116 10.17 15.83 -5.07
N GLN A 117 9.78 14.57 -5.19
CA GLN A 117 10.05 13.70 -6.33
C GLN A 117 8.97 12.62 -6.42
N ASP A 118 8.01 12.78 -7.33
CA ASP A 118 6.86 11.88 -7.47
C ASP A 118 7.11 10.69 -8.43
N ASN A 119 8.35 10.47 -8.88
CA ASN A 119 8.68 9.41 -9.85
C ASN A 119 9.63 8.37 -9.28
N ASN A 120 9.18 7.11 -9.27
CA ASN A 120 9.87 5.97 -8.67
C ASN A 120 11.25 5.71 -9.31
N ASP A 121 11.38 5.85 -10.64
CA ASP A 121 12.66 5.63 -11.32
C ASP A 121 13.72 6.68 -10.91
N LYS A 122 13.32 7.95 -10.77
CA LYS A 122 14.19 9.03 -10.28
C LYS A 122 14.56 8.87 -8.80
N LEU A 123 13.66 8.33 -7.98
CA LEU A 123 13.96 7.98 -6.58
C LEU A 123 15.01 6.85 -6.51
N ALA A 124 14.87 5.81 -7.35
CA ALA A 124 15.87 4.76 -7.48
C ALA A 124 17.21 5.29 -8.02
N GLU A 125 17.19 6.14 -9.05
CA GLU A 125 18.39 6.79 -9.61
C GLU A 125 19.15 7.61 -8.56
N ALA A 126 18.43 8.35 -7.70
CA ALA A 126 19.04 9.13 -6.63
C ALA A 126 19.75 8.25 -5.58
N LEU A 127 19.14 7.14 -5.16
CA LEU A 127 19.77 6.17 -4.25
C LEU A 127 20.95 5.44 -4.91
N VAL A 128 20.84 5.06 -6.19
CA VAL A 128 21.95 4.47 -6.95
C VAL A 128 23.10 5.46 -7.06
N THR A 129 22.84 6.71 -7.43
CA THR A 129 23.86 7.77 -7.54
C THR A 129 24.59 7.98 -6.22
N PHE A 130 23.85 8.04 -5.11
CA PHE A 130 24.42 8.12 -3.77
C PHE A 130 25.28 6.89 -3.43
N ALA A 131 24.78 5.68 -3.66
CA ALA A 131 25.51 4.45 -3.37
C ALA A 131 26.82 4.32 -4.16
N ASN A 132 26.85 4.72 -5.44
CA ASN A 132 28.09 4.75 -6.24
C ASN A 132 29.09 5.78 -5.69
N ALA A 133 28.63 6.93 -5.19
CA ALA A 133 29.51 7.92 -4.56
C ALA A 133 30.11 7.39 -3.24
N VAL A 134 29.31 6.72 -2.41
CA VAL A 134 29.78 6.04 -1.18
C VAL A 134 30.76 4.91 -1.53
N SER A 135 30.52 4.13 -2.59
CA SER A 135 31.47 3.08 -3.01
C SER A 135 32.80 3.62 -3.53
N ASN A 136 32.81 4.85 -4.03
CA ASN A 136 34.00 5.58 -4.44
C ASN A 136 34.68 6.34 -3.27
N GLY A 137 34.31 6.03 -2.02
CA GLY A 137 34.97 6.54 -0.81
C GLY A 137 34.44 7.88 -0.28
N GLN A 138 33.38 8.44 -0.86
CA GLN A 138 32.78 9.68 -0.35
C GLN A 138 31.97 9.39 0.93
N ASP A 139 32.35 10.06 2.03
CA ASP A 139 31.71 9.88 3.34
C ASP A 139 30.30 10.48 3.39
N ASN A 140 30.16 11.74 2.95
CA ASN A 140 28.87 12.41 2.77
C ASN A 140 28.76 12.98 1.35
N PRO A 141 28.33 12.17 0.36
CA PRO A 141 28.15 12.64 -1.01
C PRO A 141 27.29 13.89 -1.13
N THR A 142 27.60 14.75 -2.10
CA THR A 142 26.75 15.91 -2.49
C THR A 142 25.79 15.60 -3.64
N VAL A 143 25.89 14.40 -4.22
CA VAL A 143 25.04 13.89 -5.31
C VAL A 143 24.09 12.78 -4.82
N GLY A 144 23.04 12.51 -5.59
CA GLY A 144 22.01 11.54 -5.21
C GLY A 144 21.27 11.94 -3.92
N ALA A 145 20.65 10.97 -3.25
CA ALA A 145 19.98 11.18 -1.95
C ALA A 145 20.41 10.12 -0.93
N HIS A 146 20.53 10.52 0.33
CA HIS A 146 20.83 9.62 1.44
C HIS A 146 19.64 8.72 1.77
N PHE A 147 18.44 9.31 1.68
CA PHE A 147 17.18 8.67 1.99
C PHE A 147 16.11 8.98 0.94
N MET A 148 15.05 8.20 0.97
CA MET A 148 13.77 8.54 0.36
C MET A 148 12.60 8.06 1.23
N THR A 149 11.42 8.60 0.97
CA THR A 149 10.14 8.08 1.45
C THR A 149 9.33 7.45 0.31
N MET A 150 8.53 6.43 0.61
CA MET A 150 7.52 5.92 -0.35
C MET A 150 6.36 5.18 0.32
N MET A 151 5.35 4.84 -0.49
CA MET A 151 4.27 3.92 -0.12
C MET A 151 4.83 2.50 0.14
N GLY A 152 4.58 1.98 1.33
CA GLY A 152 5.17 0.72 1.80
C GLY A 152 4.66 -0.55 1.09
N ASP A 153 3.49 -0.52 0.46
CA ASP A 153 2.95 -1.60 -0.37
C ASP A 153 3.65 -1.70 -1.74
N GLY A 154 4.00 -0.58 -2.37
CA GLY A 154 4.84 -0.54 -3.57
C GLY A 154 6.29 -0.97 -3.34
N SER A 155 6.76 -0.95 -2.09
CA SER A 155 8.18 -1.10 -1.75
C SER A 155 8.82 -2.46 -2.12
N ALA A 156 8.02 -3.53 -2.26
CA ALA A 156 8.54 -4.86 -2.65
C ALA A 156 9.11 -4.89 -4.07
N VAL A 157 8.38 -4.33 -5.04
CA VAL A 157 8.81 -4.23 -6.45
C VAL A 157 10.00 -3.28 -6.55
N PHE A 158 9.89 -2.12 -5.90
CA PHE A 158 10.92 -1.10 -5.89
C PHE A 158 12.25 -1.63 -5.34
N LEU A 159 12.24 -2.22 -4.14
CA LEU A 159 13.46 -2.75 -3.52
C LEU A 159 14.04 -3.95 -4.27
N LYS A 160 13.22 -4.74 -4.98
CA LYS A 160 13.72 -5.80 -5.88
C LYS A 160 14.57 -5.21 -7.01
N GLY A 161 14.01 -4.27 -7.78
CA GLY A 161 14.72 -3.65 -8.92
C GLY A 161 15.92 -2.81 -8.50
N LEU A 162 15.78 -2.06 -7.41
CA LEU A 162 16.86 -1.25 -6.84
C LEU A 162 18.00 -2.14 -6.32
N ASN A 163 17.71 -3.20 -5.54
CA ASN A 163 18.76 -4.06 -4.99
C ASN A 163 19.36 -5.04 -6.00
N ASP A 164 18.69 -5.36 -7.11
CA ASP A 164 19.36 -5.99 -8.27
C ASP A 164 20.43 -5.06 -8.85
N THR A 165 20.11 -3.77 -9.01
CA THR A 165 21.04 -2.76 -9.56
C THR A 165 22.21 -2.49 -8.60
N LEU A 166 21.93 -2.33 -7.30
CA LEU A 166 22.94 -2.07 -6.27
C LEU A 166 23.85 -3.27 -5.99
N ARG A 167 23.43 -4.51 -6.32
CA ARG A 167 24.22 -5.74 -6.09
C ARG A 167 25.64 -5.67 -6.69
N ARG A 168 25.81 -4.91 -7.78
CA ARG A 168 27.13 -4.67 -8.42
C ARG A 168 28.16 -3.99 -7.52
N LEU A 169 27.72 -3.27 -6.48
CA LEU A 169 28.59 -2.57 -5.54
C LEU A 169 29.00 -3.44 -4.34
N GLY A 170 28.21 -4.47 -4.03
CA GLY A 170 28.39 -5.35 -2.87
C GLY A 170 27.11 -5.51 -2.05
N PRO A 171 26.97 -6.61 -1.28
CA PRO A 171 25.76 -6.88 -0.49
C PRO A 171 25.49 -5.82 0.59
N GLU A 172 26.51 -5.11 1.07
CA GLU A 172 26.35 -4.04 2.05
C GLU A 172 25.76 -2.75 1.48
N TYR A 173 25.69 -2.58 0.15
CA TYR A 173 25.12 -1.39 -0.48
C TYR A 173 23.61 -1.53 -0.77
N GLN A 174 22.97 -2.59 -0.30
CA GLN A 174 21.52 -2.76 -0.48
C GLN A 174 20.74 -1.62 0.21
N ALA A 175 19.70 -1.15 -0.45
CA ALA A 175 18.72 -0.25 0.12
C ALA A 175 17.80 -1.01 1.10
N LYS A 176 17.50 -0.38 2.24
CA LYS A 176 16.65 -0.95 3.30
C LYS A 176 15.71 0.07 3.90
N ILE A 177 14.55 -0.41 4.33
CA ILE A 177 13.57 0.31 5.15
C ILE A 177 14.09 0.38 6.59
N VAL A 178 14.19 1.60 7.15
CA VAL A 178 14.71 1.86 8.51
C VAL A 178 13.75 2.62 9.42
N GLY A 179 12.68 3.18 8.87
CA GLY A 179 11.68 3.91 9.61
C GLY A 179 10.36 4.02 8.86
N VAL A 180 9.35 4.58 9.55
CA VAL A 180 8.07 4.99 8.96
C VAL A 180 7.79 6.40 9.49
N ALA A 181 7.34 7.31 8.63
CA ALA A 181 7.00 8.70 9.00
C ALA A 181 5.51 8.90 9.33
N GLY A 182 4.66 8.05 8.76
CA GLY A 182 3.21 8.13 8.87
C GLY A 182 2.51 7.02 8.11
N TYR A 183 1.20 7.13 8.00
CA TYR A 183 0.34 6.24 7.23
C TYR A 183 -0.78 7.03 6.57
N SER A 184 -1.14 6.67 5.35
CA SER A 184 -2.42 7.06 4.76
C SER A 184 -3.58 6.34 5.45
N ARG A 185 -4.69 7.05 5.67
CA ARG A 185 -5.86 6.66 6.49
C ARG A 185 -7.19 7.10 5.86
N GLY A 186 -7.23 7.22 4.54
CA GLY A 186 -8.37 7.69 3.75
C GLY A 186 -7.94 8.31 2.43
N GLU A 187 -6.77 8.92 2.41
CA GLU A 187 -6.24 9.73 1.31
C GLU A 187 -6.10 8.95 0.00
N ASP A 188 -5.42 7.82 0.03
CA ASP A 188 -5.20 6.93 -1.12
C ASP A 188 -6.40 5.97 -1.26
N LYS A 189 -6.98 5.84 -2.46
CA LYS A 189 -8.27 5.15 -2.62
C LYS A 189 -8.58 4.60 -4.00
N PHE A 190 -9.40 3.55 -4.02
CA PHE A 190 -10.10 3.06 -5.20
C PHE A 190 -11.50 3.69 -5.26
N MET A 191 -11.72 4.56 -6.25
CA MET A 191 -12.99 5.24 -6.50
C MET A 191 -13.72 4.63 -7.69
N GLY A 192 -15.04 4.50 -7.58
CA GLY A 192 -15.88 3.87 -8.60
C GLY A 192 -17.36 4.21 -8.41
N PRO A 193 -18.23 3.81 -9.36
CA PRO A 193 -19.67 4.03 -9.25
C PRO A 193 -20.26 3.38 -8.01
N SER A 194 -21.21 4.05 -7.34
CA SER A 194 -21.83 3.53 -6.09
C SER A 194 -22.55 2.17 -6.25
N SER A 195 -22.83 1.73 -7.48
CA SER A 195 -23.35 0.40 -7.78
C SER A 195 -22.33 -0.71 -7.48
N TRP A 196 -21.03 -0.45 -7.59
CA TRP A 196 -19.95 -1.42 -7.27
C TRP A 196 -19.80 -1.61 -5.75
N MET A 197 -19.94 -0.53 -4.98
CA MET A 197 -19.97 -0.58 -3.50
C MET A 197 -21.20 -1.36 -2.99
N LYS A 198 -22.37 -1.18 -3.61
CA LYS A 198 -23.61 -1.91 -3.27
C LYS A 198 -23.56 -3.38 -3.64
N ASN A 199 -22.87 -3.73 -4.74
CA ASN A 199 -22.65 -5.11 -5.15
C ASN A 199 -21.36 -5.18 -5.99
N ALA A 200 -20.33 -5.80 -5.41
CA ALA A 200 -19.00 -5.92 -6.03
C ALA A 200 -19.02 -6.58 -7.41
N LEU A 201 -20.00 -7.45 -7.71
CA LEU A 201 -20.15 -8.08 -9.02
C LEU A 201 -20.42 -7.07 -10.15
N ASN A 202 -20.93 -5.88 -9.84
CA ASN A 202 -21.20 -4.81 -10.81
C ASN A 202 -19.92 -4.18 -11.38
N SER A 203 -18.74 -4.43 -10.80
CA SER A 203 -17.46 -3.93 -11.34
C SER A 203 -16.91 -4.79 -12.49
N ARG A 204 -17.57 -5.90 -12.83
CA ARG A 204 -17.17 -6.77 -13.95
C ARG A 204 -17.37 -6.04 -15.29
N GLY A 205 -16.33 -6.06 -16.12
CA GLY A 205 -16.28 -5.28 -17.35
C GLY A 205 -16.02 -3.79 -17.12
N GLY A 206 -15.95 -3.32 -15.87
CA GLY A 206 -15.59 -1.94 -15.55
C GLY A 206 -14.11 -1.66 -15.83
N VAL A 207 -13.79 -0.40 -16.15
CA VAL A 207 -12.45 0.04 -16.52
C VAL A 207 -11.98 1.18 -15.61
N VAL A 208 -10.81 1.00 -15.00
CA VAL A 208 -10.27 1.90 -13.98
C VAL A 208 -8.96 2.51 -14.48
N ALA A 209 -8.81 3.82 -14.34
CA ALA A 209 -7.56 4.51 -14.63
C ALA A 209 -6.65 4.55 -13.39
N GLY A 210 -5.34 4.36 -13.58
CA GLY A 210 -4.36 4.36 -12.50
C GLY A 210 -2.93 4.11 -12.96
N VAL A 211 -1.96 4.33 -12.07
CA VAL A 211 -0.57 3.92 -12.29
C VAL A 211 -0.47 2.42 -11.99
N ILE A 212 -0.27 1.59 -13.02
CA ILE A 212 -0.37 0.13 -12.87
C ILE A 212 0.90 -0.43 -12.24
N ARG A 213 0.72 -1.28 -11.22
CA ARG A 213 1.75 -1.83 -10.30
C ARG A 213 2.21 -0.87 -9.19
N ASP A 214 1.50 0.24 -8.97
CA ASP A 214 1.76 1.20 -7.90
C ASP A 214 0.84 0.99 -6.66
N GLY A 215 1.00 1.83 -5.62
CA GLY A 215 0.24 1.77 -4.37
C GLY A 215 -1.28 1.84 -4.50
N ASP A 216 -1.85 2.83 -5.21
CA ASP A 216 -3.31 2.89 -5.32
C ASP A 216 -3.88 1.70 -6.11
N TRP A 217 -3.15 1.23 -7.12
CA TRP A 217 -3.51 0.03 -7.87
C TRP A 217 -3.53 -1.22 -6.98
N ASN A 218 -2.61 -1.30 -6.01
CA ASN A 218 -2.61 -2.33 -4.98
C ASN A 218 -3.90 -2.31 -4.13
N ILE A 219 -4.48 -1.14 -3.82
CA ILE A 219 -5.78 -1.00 -3.11
C ILE A 219 -6.91 -1.71 -3.89
N ALA A 220 -7.03 -1.43 -5.19
CA ALA A 220 -8.08 -2.03 -6.01
C ALA A 220 -7.86 -3.54 -6.23
N LEU A 221 -6.63 -3.98 -6.53
CA LEU A 221 -6.30 -5.41 -6.62
C LEU A 221 -6.71 -6.16 -5.35
N LYS A 222 -6.43 -5.53 -4.21
CA LYS A 222 -6.85 -6.01 -2.92
C LYS A 222 -8.36 -6.12 -2.80
N TRP A 223 -9.12 -5.11 -3.20
CA TRP A 223 -10.57 -5.17 -3.11
C TRP A 223 -11.18 -6.26 -4.01
N LEU A 224 -10.63 -6.43 -5.22
CA LEU A 224 -11.07 -7.47 -6.16
C LEU A 224 -10.92 -8.86 -5.55
N ALA A 225 -9.72 -9.15 -5.05
CA ALA A 225 -9.38 -10.45 -4.52
C ALA A 225 -10.10 -10.74 -3.17
N ASP A 226 -10.56 -9.70 -2.46
CA ASP A 226 -11.35 -9.76 -1.22
C ASP A 226 -12.78 -10.25 -1.52
N ASN A 227 -13.28 -9.84 -2.69
CA ASN A 227 -14.60 -10.14 -3.22
C ASN A 227 -14.59 -11.30 -4.25
N GLY A 228 -13.45 -11.97 -4.45
CA GLY A 228 -13.32 -13.09 -5.39
C GLY A 228 -13.50 -12.70 -6.88
N LEU A 229 -13.21 -11.45 -7.22
CA LEU A 229 -13.32 -10.89 -8.57
C LEU A 229 -12.02 -11.12 -9.36
N LYS A 230 -12.15 -11.18 -10.70
CA LYS A 230 -11.00 -11.30 -11.60
C LYS A 230 -10.35 -9.93 -11.82
N ASN A 231 -9.02 -9.93 -11.88
CA ASN A 231 -8.22 -8.85 -12.45
C ASN A 231 -7.90 -9.19 -13.92
N ASN A 232 -7.98 -8.23 -14.84
CA ASN A 232 -7.38 -8.35 -16.17
C ASN A 232 -6.00 -7.65 -16.18
N PRO A 233 -4.88 -8.40 -16.14
CA PRO A 233 -3.54 -7.80 -16.12
C PRO A 233 -3.08 -7.24 -17.47
N ASP A 234 -3.78 -7.53 -18.59
CA ASP A 234 -3.45 -7.02 -19.92
C ASP A 234 -4.22 -5.74 -20.24
N GLU A 235 -3.52 -4.62 -20.02
CA GLU A 235 -3.94 -3.23 -20.27
C GLU A 235 -4.44 -2.99 -21.71
N LYS A 236 -4.15 -3.86 -22.69
CA LYS A 236 -4.55 -3.70 -24.10
C LYS A 236 -5.82 -4.47 -24.48
N THR A 237 -6.44 -5.15 -23.53
CA THR A 237 -7.63 -5.98 -23.74
C THR A 237 -8.76 -5.62 -22.80
N TRP A 238 -9.95 -6.13 -23.10
CA TRP A 238 -11.12 -5.99 -22.24
C TRP A 238 -11.75 -7.36 -21.98
N ASP A 239 -11.83 -7.76 -20.70
CA ASP A 239 -12.50 -8.98 -20.24
C ASP A 239 -13.83 -8.58 -19.55
N PRO A 240 -14.99 -9.07 -20.02
CA PRO A 240 -16.29 -8.78 -19.40
C PRO A 240 -16.45 -9.35 -17.98
N ASP A 241 -15.67 -10.36 -17.59
CA ASP A 241 -15.77 -11.03 -16.28
C ASP A 241 -14.79 -10.45 -15.23
N ALA A 242 -14.00 -9.44 -15.58
CA ALA A 242 -12.92 -8.87 -14.75
C ALA A 242 -13.02 -7.35 -14.62
N LEU A 243 -12.28 -6.78 -13.66
CA LEU A 243 -11.91 -5.36 -13.69
C LEU A 243 -10.78 -5.15 -14.69
N ASN A 244 -10.84 -4.07 -15.47
CA ASN A 244 -9.90 -3.74 -16.52
C ASN A 244 -9.18 -2.42 -16.21
N TRP A 245 -8.01 -2.22 -16.82
CA TRP A 245 -7.10 -1.11 -16.49
C TRP A 245 -6.77 -0.23 -17.69
N ILE A 246 -6.80 1.09 -17.50
CA ILE A 246 -6.11 2.08 -18.34
C ILE A 246 -4.91 2.60 -17.53
N ASN A 247 -3.70 2.40 -18.06
CA ASN A 247 -2.50 2.91 -17.40
C ASN A 247 -2.37 4.42 -17.60
N ALA A 248 -2.06 5.12 -16.52
CA ALA A 248 -1.75 6.55 -16.49
C ALA A 248 -0.24 6.80 -16.39
N SER A 249 0.21 8.02 -16.74
CA SER A 249 1.60 8.46 -16.47
C SER A 249 1.86 8.68 -14.98
N ASP A 250 0.83 9.12 -14.27
CA ASP A 250 0.83 9.51 -12.86
C ASP A 250 -0.61 9.52 -12.33
N TYR A 251 -0.77 9.73 -11.03
CA TYR A 251 -2.06 9.73 -10.34
C TYR A 251 -3.01 10.87 -10.76
N LEU A 252 -2.50 11.99 -11.28
CA LEU A 252 -3.31 13.10 -11.77
C LEU A 252 -3.81 12.82 -13.19
N ASP A 253 -2.98 12.26 -14.05
CA ASP A 253 -3.38 11.77 -15.37
C ASP A 253 -4.48 10.69 -15.27
N ALA A 254 -4.43 9.82 -14.25
CA ALA A 254 -5.51 8.87 -13.96
C ALA A 254 -6.85 9.59 -13.69
N CYS A 255 -6.81 10.64 -12.86
CA CYS A 255 -7.97 11.48 -12.56
C CYS A 255 -8.48 12.23 -13.80
N GLN A 256 -7.58 12.83 -14.58
CA GLN A 256 -7.93 13.59 -15.77
C GLN A 256 -8.50 12.70 -16.89
N LYS A 257 -8.05 11.45 -17.01
CA LYS A 257 -8.68 10.44 -17.88
C LYS A 257 -10.13 10.15 -17.49
N TYR A 258 -10.44 10.05 -16.19
CA TYR A 258 -11.83 9.93 -15.74
C TYR A 258 -12.62 11.23 -15.99
N ILE A 259 -12.10 12.38 -15.57
CA ILE A 259 -12.76 13.69 -15.68
C ILE A 259 -13.09 14.03 -17.14
N GLY A 260 -12.12 13.86 -18.05
CA GLY A 260 -12.29 14.06 -19.49
C GLY A 260 -13.10 12.98 -20.21
N GLY A 261 -13.51 11.89 -19.54
CA GLY A 261 -14.28 10.81 -20.16
C GLY A 261 -13.50 10.05 -21.22
N TYR A 262 -12.22 9.74 -20.96
CA TYR A 262 -11.33 9.06 -21.89
C TYR A 262 -11.90 7.74 -22.39
N THR A 263 -11.75 7.49 -23.70
CA THR A 263 -12.18 6.26 -24.37
C THR A 263 -11.11 5.69 -25.30
N GLU A 264 -11.10 4.38 -25.46
CA GLU A 264 -10.28 3.70 -26.47
C GLU A 264 -10.93 2.39 -26.96
N GLN A 265 -10.47 1.86 -28.09
CA GLN A 265 -10.92 0.59 -28.64
C GLN A 265 -10.03 -0.55 -28.16
N ARG A 266 -10.63 -1.62 -27.63
CA ARG A 266 -9.90 -2.82 -27.15
C ARG A 266 -10.41 -4.10 -27.78
N ALA A 267 -9.51 -5.06 -27.93
CA ALA A 267 -9.90 -6.43 -28.27
C ALA A 267 -10.60 -7.09 -27.08
N VAL A 268 -11.77 -7.69 -27.33
CA VAL A 268 -12.51 -8.45 -26.33
C VAL A 268 -11.81 -9.79 -26.10
N VAL A 269 -11.60 -10.15 -24.84
CA VAL A 269 -11.06 -11.45 -24.42
C VAL A 269 -12.03 -12.17 -23.50
N LYS A 270 -12.00 -13.50 -23.54
CA LYS A 270 -12.74 -14.37 -22.60
C LYS A 270 -11.86 -15.57 -22.26
N ASN A 271 -11.66 -15.81 -20.96
CA ASN A 271 -10.77 -16.87 -20.45
C ASN A 271 -9.36 -16.83 -21.11
N GLY A 272 -8.77 -15.62 -21.18
CA GLY A 272 -7.44 -15.43 -21.77
C GLY A 272 -7.35 -15.64 -23.30
N LYS A 273 -8.48 -15.63 -24.05
CA LYS A 273 -8.48 -15.76 -25.51
C LYS A 273 -9.27 -14.63 -26.16
N ARG A 274 -8.74 -14.03 -27.23
CA ARG A 274 -9.47 -13.02 -28.04
C ARG A 274 -10.70 -13.65 -28.69
N THR A 275 -11.84 -12.97 -28.63
CA THR A 275 -13.09 -13.42 -29.28
C THR A 275 -13.12 -13.08 -30.78
N GLY A 276 -12.32 -12.11 -31.21
CA GLY A 276 -12.37 -11.50 -32.54
C GLY A 276 -13.17 -10.19 -32.57
N GLU A 277 -13.89 -9.88 -31.49
CA GLU A 277 -14.66 -8.65 -31.34
C GLU A 277 -13.78 -7.52 -30.77
N THR A 278 -14.20 -6.28 -31.01
CA THR A 278 -13.66 -5.08 -30.35
C THR A 278 -14.76 -4.35 -29.58
N LYS A 279 -14.35 -3.60 -28.56
CA LYS A 279 -15.24 -2.77 -27.75
C LYS A 279 -14.58 -1.43 -27.43
N THR A 280 -15.32 -0.34 -27.64
CA THR A 280 -14.98 0.97 -27.08
C THR A 280 -15.21 0.92 -25.57
N VAL A 281 -14.12 1.09 -24.81
CA VAL A 281 -14.16 1.24 -23.35
C VAL A 281 -14.13 2.72 -22.97
N HIS A 282 -14.64 3.03 -21.77
CA HIS A 282 -14.55 4.34 -21.13
C HIS A 282 -14.04 4.17 -19.70
N VAL A 283 -13.40 5.18 -19.13
CA VAL A 283 -12.98 5.14 -17.72
C VAL A 283 -14.19 5.28 -16.80
N ASP A 284 -14.49 4.22 -16.05
CA ASP A 284 -15.59 4.14 -15.06
C ASP A 284 -15.17 4.60 -13.67
N GLY A 285 -13.90 4.45 -13.31
CA GLY A 285 -13.37 4.76 -11.97
C GLY A 285 -11.87 5.04 -11.97
N VAL A 286 -11.32 5.38 -10.81
CA VAL A 286 -9.89 5.69 -10.65
C VAL A 286 -9.29 5.03 -9.40
N VAL A 287 -7.98 4.85 -9.40
CA VAL A 287 -7.18 4.67 -8.18
C VAL A 287 -6.25 5.88 -8.03
N THR A 288 -6.28 6.55 -6.88
CA THR A 288 -5.58 7.84 -6.67
C THR A 288 -5.53 8.26 -5.18
N TRP A 289 -4.68 9.23 -4.86
CA TRP A 289 -4.61 9.92 -3.57
C TRP A 289 -4.85 11.44 -3.70
N THR A 290 -4.82 12.20 -2.60
CA THR A 290 -4.99 13.67 -2.59
C THR A 290 -3.75 14.38 -3.17
N PRO A 291 -3.88 15.28 -4.17
CA PRO A 291 -5.09 16.02 -4.58
C PRO A 291 -5.99 15.39 -5.65
N GLY A 292 -5.67 14.21 -6.19
CA GLY A 292 -6.43 13.56 -7.27
C GLY A 292 -7.89 13.24 -6.92
N ASP A 293 -8.14 12.71 -5.72
CA ASP A 293 -9.49 12.43 -5.22
C ASP A 293 -10.37 13.69 -5.16
N VAL A 294 -9.80 14.80 -4.69
CA VAL A 294 -10.42 16.13 -4.65
C VAL A 294 -10.72 16.63 -6.06
N GLN A 295 -9.80 16.46 -7.02
CA GLN A 295 -10.04 16.83 -8.42
C GLN A 295 -11.20 16.04 -9.03
N VAL A 296 -11.26 14.72 -8.79
CA VAL A 296 -12.37 13.87 -9.26
C VAL A 296 -13.69 14.36 -8.70
N ALA A 297 -13.78 14.55 -7.39
CA ALA A 297 -15.00 15.01 -6.72
C ALA A 297 -15.47 16.38 -7.24
N GLN A 298 -14.56 17.37 -7.30
CA GLN A 298 -14.91 18.75 -7.63
C GLN A 298 -15.09 19.02 -9.13
N GLN A 299 -14.41 18.27 -10.01
CA GLN A 299 -14.45 18.54 -11.47
C GLN A 299 -15.47 17.68 -12.22
N LYS A 300 -15.80 16.47 -11.74
CA LYS A 300 -16.79 15.58 -12.37
C LYS A 300 -17.80 14.97 -11.40
N GLY A 301 -17.36 14.48 -10.24
CA GLY A 301 -18.19 13.71 -9.31
C GLY A 301 -18.65 12.38 -9.88
N GLY A 302 -19.62 11.73 -9.22
CA GLY A 302 -20.23 10.46 -9.62
C GLY A 302 -19.51 9.20 -9.17
N LEU A 303 -18.38 9.34 -8.45
CA LEU A 303 -17.63 8.22 -7.85
C LEU A 303 -17.68 8.31 -6.33
N VAL A 304 -17.81 7.15 -5.68
CA VAL A 304 -17.56 6.99 -4.24
C VAL A 304 -16.27 6.24 -4.02
N SER A 305 -15.69 6.34 -2.82
CA SER A 305 -14.71 5.37 -2.38
C SER A 305 -15.36 3.99 -2.32
N ILE A 306 -14.94 3.08 -3.22
CA ILE A 306 -15.29 1.65 -3.14
C ILE A 306 -14.57 1.05 -1.96
N VAL A 307 -13.31 1.44 -1.81
CA VAL A 307 -12.50 1.25 -0.63
C VAL A 307 -11.32 2.23 -0.67
N SER A 308 -10.91 2.77 0.47
CA SER A 308 -9.78 3.68 0.61
C SER A 308 -8.71 3.09 1.52
N THR A 309 -7.66 3.83 1.86
CA THR A 309 -6.80 3.61 3.05
C THR A 309 -7.45 3.98 4.37
N LYS A 310 -8.66 4.57 4.36
CA LYS A 310 -9.52 4.66 5.56
C LYS A 310 -9.72 3.23 5.93
N GLU A 311 -10.31 2.42 5.06
CA GLU A 311 -10.26 0.97 5.22
C GLU A 311 -8.81 0.50 5.19
N TYR A 312 -8.01 0.90 4.23
CA TYR A 312 -6.75 0.25 3.93
C TYR A 312 -5.56 0.75 4.80
N ALA A 313 -5.81 0.82 6.12
CA ALA A 313 -5.08 1.62 7.09
C ALA A 313 -3.66 1.15 7.47
N SER A 314 -3.31 -0.14 7.39
CA SER A 314 -1.89 -0.56 7.48
C SER A 314 -1.26 -0.89 6.13
N GLN A 315 -1.99 -0.71 5.01
CA GLN A 315 -1.45 -0.94 3.66
C GLN A 315 -0.36 0.07 3.29
N MET A 316 -0.54 1.35 3.62
CA MET A 316 0.36 2.41 3.16
C MET A 316 1.11 3.10 4.31
N PRO A 317 2.11 2.45 4.93
CA PRO A 317 3.13 3.17 5.67
C PRO A 317 3.94 4.06 4.73
N CYS A 318 4.26 5.26 5.17
CA CYS A 318 5.29 6.08 4.57
C CYS A 318 6.67 5.57 5.02
N VAL A 319 7.20 4.56 4.31
CA VAL A 319 8.47 3.91 4.66
C VAL A 319 9.66 4.80 4.30
N ILE A 320 10.65 4.86 5.19
CA ILE A 320 11.92 5.58 4.98
C ILE A 320 12.99 4.57 4.56
N ILE A 321 13.59 4.77 3.38
CA ILE A 321 14.56 3.87 2.76
C ILE A 321 15.92 4.57 2.61
N GLY A 322 17.02 3.88 2.91
CA GLY A 322 18.39 4.36 2.70
C GLY A 322 19.40 3.22 2.45
N ILE A 323 20.68 3.55 2.20
CA ILE A 323 21.72 2.59 1.84
C ILE A 323 22.41 1.98 3.08
N ASP A 324 22.36 0.65 3.24
CA ASP A 324 22.75 -0.09 4.45
C ASP A 324 24.17 0.24 4.95
N LYS A 325 25.18 0.21 4.06
CA LYS A 325 26.58 0.55 4.38
C LYS A 325 26.73 1.95 4.98
N TRP A 326 26.05 2.93 4.39
CA TRP A 326 26.14 4.32 4.83
C TRP A 326 25.43 4.50 6.17
N MET A 327 24.18 4.02 6.29
CA MET A 327 23.40 4.12 7.52
C MET A 327 24.13 3.48 8.72
N LYS A 328 24.79 2.33 8.52
CA LYS A 328 25.59 1.66 9.56
C LYS A 328 26.91 2.37 9.90
N LYS A 329 27.44 3.20 9.00
CA LYS A 329 28.60 4.07 9.26
C LYS A 329 28.22 5.33 10.05
N HIS A 330 26.98 5.82 9.89
CA HIS A 330 26.48 7.04 10.53
C HIS A 330 25.28 6.79 11.47
N PRO A 331 25.37 5.86 12.44
CA PRO A 331 24.21 5.41 13.21
C PRO A 331 23.58 6.50 14.08
N GLU A 332 24.36 7.45 14.61
CA GLU A 332 23.82 8.57 15.40
C GLU A 332 23.01 9.54 14.54
N LEU A 333 23.39 9.76 13.28
CA LEU A 333 22.63 10.58 12.34
C LEU A 333 21.30 9.91 11.97
N VAL A 334 21.33 8.60 11.67
CA VAL A 334 20.10 7.83 11.40
C VAL A 334 19.17 7.84 12.61
N LYS A 335 19.70 7.59 13.82
CA LYS A 335 18.92 7.65 15.06
C LYS A 335 18.38 9.05 15.36
N GLY A 336 19.18 10.09 15.13
CA GLY A 336 18.79 11.49 15.30
C GLY A 336 17.64 11.88 14.38
N MET A 337 17.71 11.48 13.11
CA MET A 337 16.64 11.71 12.12
C MET A 337 15.34 11.00 12.54
N LEU A 338 15.41 9.72 12.90
CA LEU A 338 14.22 8.96 13.34
C LEU A 338 13.62 9.53 14.64
N ARG A 339 14.43 10.02 15.58
CA ARG A 339 13.98 10.74 16.77
C ARG A 339 13.30 12.06 16.43
N ALA A 340 13.90 12.88 15.56
CA ALA A 340 13.30 14.14 15.11
C ALA A 340 11.92 13.92 14.49
N ILE A 341 11.78 12.89 13.63
CA ILE A 341 10.50 12.51 13.01
C ILE A 341 9.49 12.03 14.05
N ALA A 342 9.92 11.24 15.04
CA ALA A 342 9.05 10.76 16.11
C ALA A 342 8.52 11.91 17.00
N ASP A 343 9.42 12.75 17.53
CA ASP A 343 9.09 13.94 18.32
C ASP A 343 8.18 14.90 17.53
N GLY A 344 8.48 15.11 16.24
CA GLY A 344 7.69 15.99 15.37
C GLY A 344 6.31 15.43 15.06
N SER A 345 6.19 14.10 15.00
CA SER A 345 4.91 13.40 14.88
C SER A 345 4.07 13.52 16.14
N ASP A 346 4.68 13.45 17.34
CA ASP A 346 3.98 13.71 18.60
C ASP A 346 3.48 15.17 18.69
N ALA A 347 4.28 16.14 18.27
CA ALA A 347 3.84 17.55 18.18
C ALA A 347 2.63 17.72 17.24
N VAL A 348 2.73 17.20 16.01
CA VAL A 348 1.64 17.26 15.00
C VAL A 348 0.36 16.57 15.47
N LYS A 349 0.45 15.48 16.22
CA LYS A 349 -0.71 14.80 16.82
C LYS A 349 -1.36 15.58 17.97
N SER A 350 -0.55 16.22 18.81
CA SER A 350 -1.00 16.81 20.08
C SER A 350 -1.38 18.29 19.97
N SER A 351 -0.96 18.99 18.92
CA SER A 351 -1.16 20.43 18.78
C SER A 351 -1.63 20.84 17.38
N PRO A 352 -2.81 21.49 17.28
CA PRO A 352 -3.28 22.08 16.02
C PRO A 352 -2.31 23.11 15.43
N VAL A 353 -1.55 23.83 16.28
CA VAL A 353 -0.55 24.81 15.83
C VAL A 353 0.65 24.11 15.19
N ALA A 354 1.08 22.96 15.73
CA ALA A 354 2.14 22.16 15.12
C ALA A 354 1.69 21.52 13.81
N LEU A 355 0.45 21.01 13.75
CA LEU A 355 -0.16 20.50 12.52
C LEU A 355 -0.26 21.57 11.43
N HIS A 356 -0.74 22.78 11.77
CA HIS A 356 -0.80 23.90 10.82
C HIS A 356 0.61 24.26 10.31
N LYS A 357 1.61 24.31 11.20
CA LYS A 357 3.01 24.56 10.80
C LYS A 357 3.56 23.44 9.89
N ALA A 358 3.20 22.18 10.13
CA ALA A 358 3.55 21.08 9.24
C ALA A 358 2.95 21.29 7.85
N ALA A 359 1.70 21.76 7.77
CA ALA A 359 1.00 22.04 6.54
C ALA A 359 1.55 23.27 5.78
N GLU A 360 2.01 24.32 6.48
CA GLU A 360 2.78 25.42 5.88
C GLU A 360 4.03 24.90 5.16
N VAL A 361 4.82 24.07 5.86
CA VAL A 361 6.04 23.48 5.29
C VAL A 361 5.70 22.56 4.12
N SER A 362 4.68 21.70 4.24
CA SER A 362 4.15 20.87 3.15
C SER A 362 3.80 21.70 1.91
N ALA A 363 3.01 22.78 2.05
CA ALA A 363 2.64 23.64 0.94
C ALA A 363 3.88 24.23 0.24
N ALA A 364 4.85 24.71 1.03
CA ALA A 364 6.09 25.33 0.52
C ALA A 364 7.03 24.35 -0.19
N VAL A 365 7.12 23.10 0.26
CA VAL A 365 8.00 22.08 -0.37
C VAL A 365 7.31 21.30 -1.49
N TYR A 366 5.99 21.12 -1.43
CA TYR A 366 5.25 20.42 -2.48
C TYR A 366 4.94 21.33 -3.67
N GLN A 367 4.70 22.63 -3.42
CA GLN A 367 4.37 23.64 -4.45
C GLN A 367 3.18 23.22 -5.35
N GLU A 368 2.24 22.47 -4.76
CA GLU A 368 1.10 21.94 -5.49
C GLU A 368 0.09 23.04 -5.82
N LYS A 369 -0.47 22.98 -7.02
CA LYS A 369 -1.22 24.09 -7.59
C LYS A 369 -2.52 24.31 -6.82
N ASN A 370 -2.74 25.55 -6.37
CA ASN A 370 -3.91 25.97 -5.58
C ASN A 370 -4.04 25.27 -4.21
N SER A 371 -2.97 24.70 -3.67
CA SER A 371 -2.97 23.90 -2.43
C SER A 371 -2.11 24.53 -1.33
N GLY A 372 -2.71 25.50 -0.62
CA GLY A 372 -2.09 26.18 0.53
C GLY A 372 -2.06 25.35 1.83
N PRO A 373 -1.60 25.93 2.95
CA PRO A 373 -1.52 25.24 4.25
C PRO A 373 -2.87 24.64 4.69
N GLU A 374 -3.95 25.40 4.54
CA GLU A 374 -5.31 24.98 4.92
C GLU A 374 -5.80 23.80 4.08
N TYR A 375 -5.36 23.70 2.82
CA TYR A 375 -5.68 22.57 1.95
C TYR A 375 -5.06 21.28 2.50
N TRP A 376 -3.74 21.30 2.76
CA TRP A 376 -3.04 20.14 3.28
C TRP A 376 -3.49 19.78 4.70
N GLU A 377 -3.74 20.75 5.58
CA GLU A 377 -4.30 20.48 6.91
C GLU A 377 -5.70 19.85 6.85
N LYS A 378 -6.58 20.36 5.99
CA LYS A 378 -7.94 19.82 5.79
C LYS A 378 -7.90 18.37 5.34
N TYR A 379 -7.12 18.06 4.30
CA TYR A 379 -7.06 16.71 3.75
C TYR A 379 -6.12 15.77 4.51
N TYR A 380 -5.20 16.26 5.36
CA TYR A 380 -4.56 15.43 6.39
C TYR A 380 -5.58 14.87 7.38
N LYS A 381 -6.48 15.72 7.89
CA LYS A 381 -7.55 15.31 8.82
C LYS A 381 -8.58 14.39 8.16
N GLY A 382 -8.76 14.52 6.86
CA GLY A 382 -9.84 13.90 6.10
C GLY A 382 -11.15 14.68 6.27
N THR A 383 -12.03 14.58 5.28
CA THR A 383 -13.33 15.26 5.27
C THR A 383 -14.37 14.46 4.49
N THR A 384 -15.65 14.71 4.75
CA THR A 384 -16.75 14.26 3.88
C THR A 384 -17.42 15.49 3.28
N GLU A 385 -17.38 15.65 1.96
CA GLU A 385 -17.97 16.81 1.27
C GLU A 385 -18.81 16.36 0.05
N PRO A 386 -19.79 17.17 -0.40
CA PRO A 386 -20.53 16.87 -1.62
C PRO A 386 -19.62 17.04 -2.84
N ASP A 387 -19.61 16.04 -3.71
CA ASP A 387 -19.02 16.13 -5.03
C ASP A 387 -19.84 17.03 -5.97
N LYS A 388 -19.38 17.20 -7.21
CA LYS A 388 -20.06 17.99 -8.25
C LYS A 388 -21.48 17.52 -8.60
N THR A 389 -21.86 16.29 -8.24
CA THR A 389 -23.21 15.73 -8.41
C THR A 389 -24.09 15.86 -7.16
N GLY A 390 -23.53 16.39 -6.05
CA GLY A 390 -24.18 16.47 -4.75
C GLY A 390 -24.07 15.18 -3.92
N GLN A 391 -23.25 14.21 -4.35
CA GLN A 391 -23.01 12.97 -3.62
C GLN A 391 -21.93 13.21 -2.55
N GLN A 392 -22.23 12.90 -1.28
CA GLN A 392 -21.23 12.93 -0.21
C GLN A 392 -20.11 11.92 -0.47
N VAL A 393 -18.86 12.37 -0.44
CA VAL A 393 -17.66 11.57 -0.65
C VAL A 393 -16.61 11.85 0.43
N ASP A 394 -15.95 10.80 0.91
CA ASP A 394 -14.81 10.89 1.84
C ASP A 394 -13.53 11.21 1.04
N LEU A 395 -12.84 12.30 1.42
CA LEU A 395 -11.63 12.83 0.76
C LEU A 395 -10.50 13.06 1.77
N GLY A 396 -9.25 12.83 1.34
CA GLY A 396 -8.10 12.86 2.23
C GLY A 396 -8.18 11.83 3.37
N GLY A 397 -7.35 12.01 4.39
CA GLY A 397 -7.24 11.18 5.59
C GLY A 397 -5.85 10.57 5.71
N SER A 398 -5.05 11.08 6.64
CA SER A 398 -3.66 10.68 6.87
C SER A 398 -3.29 10.70 8.35
N SER A 399 -2.10 10.21 8.68
CA SER A 399 -1.58 10.17 10.05
C SER A 399 -0.06 10.16 10.07
N VAL A 400 0.53 10.71 11.12
CA VAL A 400 1.98 10.64 11.41
C VAL A 400 2.27 9.57 12.48
N THR A 401 3.51 9.06 12.54
CA THR A 401 3.90 8.00 13.49
C THR A 401 4.96 8.47 14.49
N ASN A 402 4.62 8.41 15.77
CA ASN A 402 5.58 8.64 16.85
C ASN A 402 6.40 7.38 17.16
N LEU A 403 7.31 7.44 18.15
CA LEU A 403 8.18 6.31 18.49
C LEU A 403 7.40 5.06 18.96
N GLY A 404 6.24 5.24 19.61
CA GLY A 404 5.35 4.15 19.98
C GLY A 404 4.73 3.46 18.76
N ASP A 405 4.28 4.24 17.79
CA ASP A 405 3.71 3.70 16.54
C ASP A 405 4.78 3.10 15.63
N MET A 406 5.99 3.67 15.59
CA MET A 406 7.12 3.06 14.87
C MET A 406 7.44 1.68 15.46
N GLN A 407 7.47 1.54 16.79
CA GLN A 407 7.63 0.23 17.44
C GLN A 407 6.51 -0.75 17.04
N LEU A 408 5.25 -0.31 17.02
CA LEU A 408 4.13 -1.14 16.52
C LEU A 408 4.35 -1.55 15.06
N SER A 409 4.66 -0.58 14.20
CA SER A 409 4.81 -0.75 12.75
C SER A 409 5.91 -1.75 12.37
N PHE A 410 7.00 -1.79 13.15
CA PHE A 410 8.13 -2.70 12.97
C PHE A 410 8.04 -3.98 13.81
N GLY A 411 6.99 -4.18 14.63
CA GLY A 411 6.82 -5.40 15.42
C GLY A 411 7.70 -5.48 16.66
N LEU A 412 8.11 -4.34 17.22
CA LEU A 412 9.02 -4.24 18.36
C LEU A 412 8.30 -4.20 19.73
N LEU A 413 6.97 -4.19 19.74
CA LEU A 413 6.17 -4.27 20.97
C LEU A 413 5.88 -5.75 21.32
N PRO A 414 5.85 -6.12 22.62
CA PRO A 414 5.49 -7.47 23.03
C PRO A 414 4.11 -7.88 22.49
N GLY A 415 4.05 -8.99 21.75
CA GLY A 415 2.81 -9.51 21.16
C GLY A 415 2.26 -8.70 19.97
N SER A 416 3.00 -7.73 19.44
CA SER A 416 2.67 -7.11 18.15
C SER A 416 3.37 -7.81 16.99
N GLN A 417 2.99 -7.45 15.77
CA GLN A 417 3.67 -7.88 14.57
C GLN A 417 4.05 -6.70 13.69
N SER A 418 5.07 -6.88 12.86
CA SER A 418 5.53 -5.88 11.91
C SER A 418 4.49 -5.67 10.81
N LEU A 419 3.76 -4.56 10.92
CA LEU A 419 2.84 -4.08 9.89
C LEU A 419 3.59 -3.86 8.56
N VAL A 420 4.79 -3.28 8.63
CA VAL A 420 5.64 -3.04 7.46
C VAL A 420 6.00 -4.36 6.77
N ALA A 421 6.40 -5.40 7.51
CA ALA A 421 6.73 -6.70 6.93
C ALA A 421 5.49 -7.43 6.37
N ALA A 422 4.33 -7.32 7.04
CA ALA A 422 3.08 -7.91 6.58
C ALA A 422 2.64 -7.29 5.24
N THR A 423 2.64 -5.96 5.16
CA THR A 423 2.38 -5.18 3.96
C THR A 423 3.38 -5.52 2.85
N TYR A 424 4.68 -5.32 3.08
CA TYR A 424 5.74 -5.63 2.12
C TYR A 424 5.57 -7.01 1.48
N LYS A 425 5.33 -8.04 2.31
CA LYS A 425 5.16 -9.40 1.82
C LYS A 425 3.87 -9.58 1.01
N ALA A 426 2.74 -9.06 1.48
CA ALA A 426 1.45 -9.26 0.82
C ALA A 426 1.43 -8.65 -0.59
N PHE A 427 1.94 -7.43 -0.76
CA PHE A 427 1.93 -6.76 -2.06
C PHE A 427 3.04 -7.26 -2.99
N GLY A 428 4.17 -7.72 -2.44
CA GLY A 428 5.13 -8.53 -3.18
C GLY A 428 4.50 -9.82 -3.73
N ASP A 429 3.78 -10.58 -2.89
CA ASP A 429 3.07 -11.82 -3.31
C ASP A 429 2.01 -11.53 -4.39
N VAL A 430 1.29 -10.39 -4.28
CA VAL A 430 0.32 -9.92 -5.27
C VAL A 430 0.96 -9.71 -6.64
N VAL A 431 2.07 -8.95 -6.69
CA VAL A 431 2.75 -8.66 -7.97
C VAL A 431 3.40 -9.92 -8.55
N VAL A 432 4.01 -10.79 -7.73
CA VAL A 432 4.55 -12.08 -8.21
C VAL A 432 3.46 -12.92 -8.88
N SER A 433 2.26 -12.96 -8.31
CA SER A 433 1.19 -13.80 -8.83
C SER A 433 0.41 -13.18 -10.00
N GLN A 434 0.45 -11.86 -10.19
CA GLN A 434 -0.15 -11.18 -11.35
C GLN A 434 0.84 -11.02 -12.52
N TYR A 435 2.11 -10.73 -12.24
CA TYR A 435 3.16 -10.42 -13.22
C TYR A 435 4.46 -11.22 -12.97
N PRO A 436 4.43 -12.56 -13.02
CA PRO A 436 5.60 -13.40 -12.74
C PRO A 436 6.77 -13.16 -13.72
N GLU A 437 6.51 -12.62 -14.90
CA GLU A 437 7.56 -12.18 -15.85
C GLU A 437 8.25 -10.87 -15.48
N ILE A 438 7.60 -10.00 -14.70
CA ILE A 438 8.18 -8.74 -14.20
C ILE A 438 8.92 -9.04 -12.88
N MET A 439 8.29 -9.81 -12.00
CA MET A 439 8.86 -10.20 -10.71
C MET A 439 8.47 -11.64 -10.39
N SER A 440 9.37 -12.59 -10.63
CA SER A 440 9.15 -14.00 -10.27
C SER A 440 9.39 -14.29 -8.78
N SER A 441 10.16 -13.44 -8.10
CA SER A 441 10.46 -13.48 -6.68
C SER A 441 11.00 -12.14 -6.19
N PHE A 442 10.95 -11.92 -4.87
CA PHE A 442 11.48 -10.74 -4.18
C PHE A 442 12.14 -11.15 -2.85
N PRO A 443 13.01 -10.30 -2.24
CA PRO A 443 13.67 -10.61 -0.98
C PRO A 443 12.69 -10.89 0.17
N GLY A 444 13.14 -11.62 1.19
CA GLY A 444 12.40 -11.72 2.45
C GLY A 444 12.40 -10.37 3.19
N PRO A 445 11.36 -10.05 4.01
CA PRO A 445 11.34 -8.81 4.79
C PRO A 445 12.58 -8.63 5.68
N ASP A 446 13.15 -9.72 6.18
CA ASP A 446 14.39 -9.80 6.97
C ASP A 446 15.64 -9.28 6.24
N GLN A 447 15.63 -9.26 4.90
CA GLN A 447 16.76 -8.80 4.09
C GLN A 447 16.69 -7.28 3.85
N VAL A 448 15.49 -6.70 3.89
CA VAL A 448 15.23 -5.31 3.47
C VAL A 448 14.67 -4.40 4.56
N ILE A 449 14.27 -4.93 5.72
CA ILE A 449 13.83 -4.14 6.88
C ILE A 449 14.93 -4.21 7.95
N ASP A 450 15.51 -3.06 8.31
CA ASP A 450 16.49 -2.96 9.40
C ASP A 450 15.88 -2.31 10.64
N THR A 451 15.65 -3.13 11.68
CA THR A 451 15.09 -2.69 12.96
C THR A 451 16.14 -2.18 13.95
N SER A 452 17.43 -2.23 13.62
CA SER A 452 18.51 -2.00 14.59
C SER A 452 18.54 -0.57 15.11
N PHE A 453 18.32 0.43 14.24
CA PHE A 453 18.27 1.85 14.62
C PHE A 453 17.10 2.15 15.57
N LEU A 454 15.89 1.71 15.24
CA LEU A 454 14.71 1.85 16.11
C LEU A 454 14.89 1.11 17.45
N SER A 455 15.43 -0.11 17.42
CA SER A 455 15.70 -0.90 18.62
C SER A 455 16.73 -0.23 19.54
N ALA A 456 17.75 0.42 18.96
CA ALA A 456 18.72 1.21 19.71
C ALA A 456 18.09 2.47 20.34
N ILE A 457 17.25 3.21 19.60
CA ILE A 457 16.50 4.37 20.13
C ILE A 457 15.66 3.98 21.35
N VAL A 458 14.92 2.87 21.24
CA VAL A 458 14.05 2.37 22.32
C VAL A 458 14.84 1.91 23.53
N ARG A 459 16.00 1.26 23.34
CA ARG A 459 16.90 0.86 24.43
C ARG A 459 17.46 2.09 25.15
N GLU A 460 17.93 3.08 24.39
CA GLU A 460 18.48 4.34 24.91
C GLU A 460 17.42 5.14 25.71
N ALA A 461 16.18 5.20 25.22
CA ALA A 461 15.06 5.83 25.91
C ALA A 461 14.67 5.13 27.22
N LYS A 462 14.80 3.79 27.30
CA LYS A 462 14.56 3.04 28.54
C LYS A 462 15.66 3.26 29.58
N SER A 463 16.91 3.50 29.14
CA SER A 463 18.03 3.73 30.06
C SER A 463 18.10 5.13 30.68
N SER A 464 17.44 6.14 30.09
CA SER A 464 17.60 7.54 30.51
C SER A 464 16.72 7.97 31.68
N SER A 465 15.85 7.10 32.21
CA SER A 465 14.92 7.37 33.33
C SER A 465 13.95 8.56 33.16
N SER A 466 13.87 9.15 31.97
CA SER A 466 12.80 10.11 31.62
C SER A 466 11.44 9.40 31.65
N PRO A 467 10.39 9.99 32.24
CA PRO A 467 9.03 9.44 32.23
C PRO A 467 8.37 9.64 30.85
N GLY A 468 8.96 9.03 29.83
CA GLY A 468 8.50 9.00 28.44
C GLY A 468 8.00 7.61 28.06
N ASN A 469 7.02 7.08 28.80
CA ASN A 469 6.20 5.98 28.29
C ASN A 469 5.30 6.54 27.17
N VAL A 470 5.90 6.78 25.99
CA VAL A 470 5.19 7.11 24.75
C VAL A 470 4.32 5.90 24.46
N THR A 471 3.08 5.97 24.96
CA THR A 471 2.12 4.89 24.85
C THR A 471 1.78 4.81 23.36
N PRO A 472 2.05 3.68 22.69
CA PRO A 472 1.70 3.52 21.28
C PRO A 472 0.22 3.82 21.11
N THR A 473 -0.18 4.44 19.99
CA THR A 473 -1.60 4.60 19.68
C THR A 473 -2.17 3.20 19.47
N LYS A 474 -2.74 2.62 20.53
CA LYS A 474 -3.27 1.25 20.47
C LYS A 474 -4.39 1.25 19.44
N PRO A 475 -4.40 0.32 18.47
CA PRO A 475 -5.55 0.13 17.61
C PRO A 475 -6.80 -0.03 18.46
N VAL A 476 -7.76 0.89 18.30
CA VAL A 476 -9.04 0.83 19.00
C VAL A 476 -9.96 -0.08 18.20
N ALA A 477 -10.85 -0.80 18.88
CA ALA A 477 -11.90 -1.54 18.20
C ALA A 477 -12.78 -0.53 17.42
N PRO A 478 -12.93 -0.72 16.11
CA PRO A 478 -13.54 0.28 15.24
C PRO A 478 -15.05 0.29 15.35
N GLU A 479 -15.64 1.47 15.20
CA GLU A 479 -17.10 1.59 15.19
C GLU A 479 -17.69 0.91 13.96
N ARG A 480 -18.54 -0.09 14.20
CA ARG A 480 -19.13 -0.91 13.15
C ARG A 480 -20.11 -0.11 12.28
N GLY A 481 -19.78 0.06 11.00
CA GLY A 481 -20.70 0.51 9.96
C GLY A 481 -21.60 -0.62 9.43
N SER A 482 -22.57 -0.23 8.59
CA SER A 482 -23.50 -1.15 7.92
C SER A 482 -23.02 -1.63 6.55
N THR A 483 -22.02 -0.97 5.96
CA THR A 483 -21.46 -1.31 4.65
C THR A 483 -20.57 -2.54 4.75
N VAL A 484 -20.86 -3.60 3.99
CA VAL A 484 -19.94 -4.72 3.82
C VAL A 484 -18.94 -4.40 2.71
N ILE A 485 -17.66 -4.29 3.03
CA ILE A 485 -16.55 -4.07 2.07
C ILE A 485 -16.23 -5.36 1.31
N SER A 486 -16.21 -6.49 2.02
CA SER A 486 -15.94 -7.81 1.45
C SER A 486 -16.55 -8.95 2.24
N LYS A 487 -16.73 -10.10 1.57
CA LYS A 487 -17.21 -11.37 2.14
C LYS A 487 -16.30 -12.51 1.67
N ARG A 488 -15.21 -12.75 2.38
CA ARG A 488 -14.19 -13.73 1.99
C ARG A 488 -14.40 -15.07 2.70
N ARG A 489 -14.47 -16.15 1.93
CA ARG A 489 -14.60 -17.52 2.47
C ARG A 489 -13.23 -18.10 2.80
N TRP A 490 -13.13 -18.77 3.95
CA TRP A 490 -11.91 -19.41 4.43
C TRP A 490 -12.18 -20.86 4.84
N ASN A 491 -11.39 -21.77 4.27
CA ASN A 491 -11.48 -23.20 4.53
C ASN A 491 -10.69 -23.58 5.79
N ILE A 492 -11.10 -23.03 6.94
CA ILE A 492 -10.50 -23.39 8.23
C ILE A 492 -10.96 -24.80 8.61
N THR A 493 -10.02 -25.73 8.71
CA THR A 493 -10.31 -27.14 9.03
C THR A 493 -10.26 -27.40 10.54
N PHE A 494 -11.28 -28.10 11.02
CA PHE A 494 -11.45 -28.47 12.43
C PHE A 494 -11.53 -29.99 12.57
N GLU A 495 -11.23 -30.52 13.77
CA GLU A 495 -11.52 -31.91 14.12
C GLU A 495 -13.02 -32.23 13.93
N THR A 496 -13.34 -33.45 13.49
CA THR A 496 -14.71 -33.90 13.23
C THR A 496 -15.60 -33.74 14.48
N GLY A 497 -16.76 -33.10 14.30
CA GLY A 497 -17.70 -32.80 15.40
C GLY A 497 -17.19 -31.81 16.45
N ARG A 498 -16.05 -31.14 16.23
CA ARG A 498 -15.40 -30.27 17.21
C ARG A 498 -15.08 -28.88 16.63
N ALA A 499 -14.78 -27.96 17.54
CA ALA A 499 -14.24 -26.62 17.25
C ALA A 499 -12.71 -26.53 17.40
N LYS A 500 -12.02 -27.66 17.60
CA LYS A 500 -10.55 -27.68 17.68
C LYS A 500 -9.94 -27.52 16.28
N ILE A 501 -9.25 -26.41 16.07
CA ILE A 501 -8.47 -26.09 14.87
C ILE A 501 -7.39 -27.17 14.65
N THR A 502 -7.23 -27.64 13.41
CA THR A 502 -6.19 -28.63 13.08
C THR A 502 -4.83 -27.96 12.79
N PRO A 503 -3.71 -28.69 12.96
CA PRO A 503 -2.40 -28.20 12.50
C PRO A 503 -2.35 -27.83 11.01
N ALA A 504 -3.16 -28.50 10.17
CA ALA A 504 -3.24 -28.21 8.74
C ALA A 504 -3.86 -26.82 8.45
N ALA A 505 -4.85 -26.40 9.26
CA ALA A 505 -5.49 -25.09 9.15
C ALA A 505 -4.56 -23.92 9.52
N MET A 506 -3.49 -24.16 10.26
CA MET A 506 -2.60 -23.10 10.76
C MET A 506 -2.00 -22.25 9.64
N ARG A 507 -1.73 -22.81 8.45
CA ARG A 507 -1.21 -22.05 7.30
C ARG A 507 -2.23 -21.06 6.73
N ASP A 508 -3.50 -21.43 6.74
CA ASP A 508 -4.57 -20.58 6.22
C ASP A 508 -5.05 -19.58 7.26
N LEU A 509 -5.04 -19.94 8.54
CA LEU A 509 -5.21 -18.99 9.65
C LEU A 509 -4.10 -17.93 9.66
N GLU A 510 -2.84 -18.34 9.49
CA GLU A 510 -1.70 -17.42 9.45
C GLU A 510 -1.72 -16.51 8.20
N ARG A 511 -2.25 -17.01 7.06
CA ARG A 511 -2.55 -16.17 5.90
C ARG A 511 -3.69 -15.18 6.20
N MET A 512 -4.83 -15.68 6.71
CA MET A 512 -5.98 -14.88 7.10
C MET A 512 -5.59 -13.76 8.05
N ARG A 513 -4.76 -14.07 9.05
CA ARG A 513 -4.28 -13.13 10.04
C ARG A 513 -3.38 -12.05 9.46
N ARG A 514 -2.44 -12.38 8.56
CA ARG A 514 -1.63 -11.36 7.87
C ARG A 514 -2.49 -10.43 7.04
N ASP A 515 -3.39 -11.00 6.24
CA ASP A 515 -4.32 -10.21 5.45
C ASP A 515 -5.13 -9.31 6.42
N LEU A 516 -5.77 -9.88 7.45
CA LEU A 516 -6.48 -9.20 8.55
C LEU A 516 -5.59 -8.33 9.47
N VAL A 517 -4.28 -8.14 9.20
CA VAL A 517 -3.39 -7.25 9.97
C VAL A 517 -3.01 -6.01 9.17
N ILE A 518 -2.82 -6.14 7.85
CA ILE A 518 -2.86 -4.96 6.96
C ILE A 518 -4.15 -4.21 7.30
N ALA A 519 -5.22 -5.00 7.47
CA ALA A 519 -6.49 -4.62 8.05
C ALA A 519 -6.39 -4.23 9.53
N SER A 520 -6.45 -2.94 9.89
CA SER A 520 -6.30 -2.51 11.31
C SER A 520 -7.61 -2.27 12.08
N GLY A 521 -8.62 -1.60 11.55
CA GLY A 521 -9.81 -1.23 12.35
C GLY A 521 -11.05 -0.81 11.55
N ALA A 522 -11.69 -1.81 10.97
CA ALA A 522 -13.12 -1.93 10.71
C ALA A 522 -13.55 -3.24 11.35
N ALA A 523 -14.85 -3.45 11.44
CA ALA A 523 -15.33 -4.64 12.12
C ALA A 523 -15.06 -5.88 11.28
N ILE A 524 -14.64 -6.94 11.95
CA ILE A 524 -14.60 -8.30 11.42
C ILE A 524 -15.86 -9.02 11.90
N GLU A 525 -16.59 -9.63 10.99
CA GLU A 525 -17.57 -10.67 11.35
C GLU A 525 -17.01 -12.04 10.97
N ILE A 526 -17.12 -13.01 11.88
CA ILE A 526 -16.75 -14.41 11.68
C ILE A 526 -18.02 -15.24 11.67
N HIS A 527 -18.42 -15.69 10.49
CA HIS A 527 -19.61 -16.51 10.26
C HIS A 527 -19.24 -17.99 10.18
N GLY A 528 -19.62 -18.77 11.20
CA GLY A 528 -19.42 -20.21 11.21
C GLY A 528 -20.53 -20.94 10.46
N HIS A 529 -20.17 -22.00 9.74
CA HIS A 529 -21.12 -22.91 9.07
C HIS A 529 -20.75 -24.39 9.30
N THR A 530 -21.76 -25.27 9.18
CA THR A 530 -21.62 -26.72 9.12
C THR A 530 -22.17 -27.26 7.80
N ASP A 531 -21.97 -28.55 7.55
CA ASP A 531 -22.84 -29.29 6.63
C ASP A 531 -24.16 -29.66 7.32
N ASN A 532 -25.04 -30.39 6.62
CA ASN A 532 -26.36 -30.78 7.12
C ASN A 532 -26.38 -32.10 7.92
N GLN A 533 -25.25 -32.66 8.32
CA GLN A 533 -25.21 -33.92 9.05
C GLN A 533 -25.45 -33.71 10.54
N GLY A 534 -26.19 -34.62 11.18
CA GLY A 534 -26.50 -34.55 12.60
C GLY A 534 -27.63 -33.58 12.95
N ASP A 535 -27.71 -33.24 14.23
CA ASP A 535 -28.81 -32.44 14.79
C ASP A 535 -28.68 -30.93 14.45
N PRO A 536 -29.74 -30.26 13.99
CA PRO A 536 -29.70 -28.84 13.63
C PRO A 536 -29.29 -27.88 14.77
N ALA A 537 -29.72 -28.15 16.01
CA ALA A 537 -29.38 -27.29 17.15
C ALA A 537 -27.91 -27.47 17.56
N LYS A 538 -27.40 -28.71 17.57
CA LYS A 538 -25.97 -29.00 17.74
C LYS A 538 -25.13 -28.40 16.62
N ASN A 539 -25.64 -28.37 15.38
CA ASN A 539 -24.96 -27.72 14.26
C ASN A 539 -24.86 -26.21 14.44
N MET A 540 -25.89 -25.55 14.99
CA MET A 540 -25.81 -24.13 15.34
C MET A 540 -24.69 -23.88 16.37
N GLN A 541 -24.71 -24.60 17.50
CA GLN A 541 -23.67 -24.52 18.55
C GLN A 541 -22.27 -24.85 18.03
N LEU A 542 -22.12 -25.85 17.15
CA LEU A 542 -20.85 -26.21 16.54
C LEU A 542 -20.33 -25.12 15.60
N SER A 543 -21.22 -24.46 14.86
CA SER A 543 -20.85 -23.34 13.99
C SER A 543 -20.37 -22.13 14.78
N GLU A 544 -21.06 -21.81 15.87
CA GLU A 544 -20.70 -20.76 16.83
C GLU A 544 -19.33 -21.03 17.47
N ALA A 545 -19.14 -22.21 18.06
CA ALA A 545 -17.90 -22.60 18.71
C ALA A 545 -16.69 -22.57 17.76
N ARG A 546 -16.89 -22.90 16.47
CA ARG A 546 -15.84 -22.80 15.44
C ARG A 546 -15.46 -21.37 15.11
N ALA A 547 -16.44 -20.47 15.01
CA ALA A 547 -16.18 -19.05 14.79
C ALA A 547 -15.47 -18.41 16.00
N PHE A 548 -15.90 -18.73 17.24
CA PHE A 548 -15.18 -18.34 18.46
C PHE A 548 -13.75 -18.89 18.54
N ALA A 549 -13.50 -20.12 18.06
CA ALA A 549 -12.15 -20.67 18.03
C ALA A 549 -11.22 -19.87 17.09
N VAL A 550 -11.73 -19.36 15.96
CA VAL A 550 -10.97 -18.47 15.06
C VAL A 550 -10.78 -17.09 15.69
N GLN A 551 -11.82 -16.48 16.28
CA GLN A 551 -11.71 -15.22 17.02
C GLN A 551 -10.61 -15.29 18.09
N LYS A 552 -10.72 -16.27 18.99
CA LYS A 552 -9.78 -16.46 20.10
C LYS A 552 -8.36 -16.67 19.60
N TRP A 553 -8.18 -17.40 18.49
CA TRP A 553 -6.87 -17.59 17.90
C TRP A 553 -6.28 -16.28 17.32
N LEU A 554 -7.08 -15.42 16.69
CA LEU A 554 -6.65 -14.09 16.22
C LEU A 554 -6.26 -13.18 17.40
N GLU A 555 -7.12 -13.07 18.41
CA GLU A 555 -6.90 -12.26 19.62
C GLU A 555 -5.66 -12.73 20.40
N GLN A 556 -5.41 -14.04 20.48
CA GLN A 556 -4.23 -14.58 21.16
C GLN A 556 -2.93 -14.47 20.34
N SER A 557 -3.00 -14.53 19.01
CA SER A 557 -1.81 -14.52 18.13
C SER A 557 -1.28 -13.13 17.78
N SER A 558 -2.12 -12.09 17.90
CA SER A 558 -1.73 -10.69 17.65
C SER A 558 -2.62 -9.72 18.44
N PRO A 559 -2.63 -9.75 19.79
CA PRO A 559 -3.57 -9.00 20.64
C PRO A 559 -3.55 -7.49 20.44
N VAL A 560 -2.41 -6.92 20.00
CA VAL A 560 -2.30 -5.49 19.68
C VAL A 560 -3.05 -5.14 18.39
N ASN A 561 -3.14 -6.08 17.45
CA ASN A 561 -3.83 -5.89 16.17
C ASN A 561 -5.31 -6.30 16.26
N PHE A 562 -5.64 -7.33 17.06
CA PHE A 562 -7.00 -7.80 17.29
C PHE A 562 -7.46 -7.47 18.73
N PRO A 563 -7.72 -6.19 19.04
CA PRO A 563 -8.27 -5.80 20.33
C PRO A 563 -9.70 -6.34 20.50
N SER A 564 -10.09 -6.56 21.76
CA SER A 564 -11.46 -6.94 22.13
C SER A 564 -12.49 -5.97 21.51
N GLY A 565 -13.56 -6.52 20.94
CA GLY A 565 -14.62 -5.76 20.28
C GLY A 565 -14.43 -5.54 18.77
N ARG A 566 -13.22 -5.73 18.21
CA ARG A 566 -13.00 -5.65 16.76
C ARG A 566 -13.63 -6.81 15.99
N ILE A 567 -13.78 -7.96 16.64
CA ILE A 567 -14.32 -9.20 16.06
C ILE A 567 -15.70 -9.49 16.66
N GLN A 568 -16.66 -9.84 15.80
CA GLN A 568 -17.98 -10.37 16.19
C GLN A 568 -18.19 -11.75 15.58
N VAL A 569 -18.87 -12.63 16.30
CA VAL A 569 -19.10 -14.04 15.90
C VAL A 569 -20.58 -14.25 15.57
N TYR A 570 -20.81 -15.00 14.49
CA TYR A 570 -22.13 -15.38 14.02
C TYR A 570 -22.20 -16.88 13.72
N ALA A 571 -23.34 -17.47 14.03
CA ALA A 571 -23.63 -18.88 13.85
C ALA A 571 -24.74 -19.05 12.81
N HIS A 572 -24.56 -19.98 11.87
CA HIS A 572 -25.57 -20.33 10.85
C HIS A 572 -25.95 -21.81 10.86
N GLY A 573 -25.22 -22.65 11.60
CA GLY A 573 -25.33 -24.11 11.51
C GLY A 573 -25.24 -24.58 10.05
N SER A 574 -26.18 -25.42 9.63
CA SER A 574 -26.28 -25.96 8.27
C SER A 574 -27.02 -25.04 7.27
N GLN A 575 -27.41 -23.83 7.69
CA GLN A 575 -28.12 -22.88 6.83
C GLN A 575 -27.16 -22.23 5.81
N ASN A 576 -27.72 -21.73 4.72
CA ASN A 576 -26.99 -21.08 3.63
C ASN A 576 -25.84 -21.95 3.06
N PRO A 577 -26.14 -23.18 2.57
CA PRO A 577 -25.15 -24.04 1.92
C PRO A 577 -24.68 -23.42 0.60
N ILE A 578 -23.38 -23.46 0.35
CA ILE A 578 -22.76 -22.97 -0.89
C ILE A 578 -22.57 -24.07 -1.94
N GLN A 579 -22.72 -25.33 -1.54
CA GLN A 579 -22.79 -26.49 -2.43
C GLN A 579 -23.80 -27.53 -1.93
N PRO A 580 -24.30 -28.43 -2.79
CA PRO A 580 -25.18 -29.52 -2.39
C PRO A 580 -24.54 -30.43 -1.33
N ASN A 581 -25.23 -30.65 -0.20
CA ASN A 581 -24.76 -31.53 0.87
C ASN A 581 -24.83 -33.03 0.53
N SER A 582 -25.34 -33.41 -0.64
CA SER A 582 -25.39 -34.80 -1.11
C SER A 582 -23.99 -35.40 -1.32
N THR A 583 -23.00 -34.60 -1.72
CA THR A 583 -21.63 -35.07 -2.00
C THR A 583 -20.66 -34.81 -0.85
N GLY A 584 -19.64 -35.67 -0.71
CA GLY A 584 -18.55 -35.47 0.26
C GLY A 584 -17.83 -34.11 0.10
N PRO A 585 -17.43 -33.71 -1.13
CA PRO A 585 -16.86 -32.39 -1.40
C PRO A 585 -17.80 -31.23 -1.07
N GLY A 586 -19.10 -31.34 -1.40
CA GLY A 586 -20.07 -30.30 -1.10
C GLY A 586 -20.27 -30.08 0.41
N ARG A 587 -20.32 -31.17 1.19
CA ARG A 587 -20.28 -31.10 2.67
C ARG A 587 -18.99 -30.45 3.18
N ALA A 588 -17.84 -30.78 2.58
CA ALA A 588 -16.56 -30.17 2.95
C ALA A 588 -16.54 -28.65 2.67
N ALA A 589 -17.10 -28.20 1.55
CA ALA A 589 -17.24 -26.77 1.24
C ALA A 589 -18.21 -26.05 2.18
N ASN A 590 -19.25 -26.72 2.69
CA ASN A 590 -20.20 -26.12 3.63
C ASN A 590 -19.64 -25.99 5.06
N ARG A 591 -18.73 -26.88 5.49
CA ARG A 591 -17.97 -26.77 6.75
C ARG A 591 -16.87 -25.70 6.65
N ARG A 592 -17.29 -24.44 6.60
CA ARG A 592 -16.43 -23.26 6.36
C ARG A 592 -16.56 -22.21 7.46
N VAL A 593 -15.66 -21.24 7.41
CA VAL A 593 -15.81 -19.93 8.07
C VAL A 593 -15.85 -18.87 6.97
N GLU A 594 -16.78 -17.93 7.05
CA GLU A 594 -16.72 -16.70 6.25
C GLU A 594 -16.24 -15.55 7.13
N ILE A 595 -15.31 -14.74 6.60
CA ILE A 595 -14.83 -13.51 7.20
C ILE A 595 -15.43 -12.37 6.40
N TRP A 596 -16.26 -11.55 7.03
CA TRP A 596 -16.78 -10.34 6.40
C TRP A 596 -16.06 -9.12 6.99
N LEU A 597 -15.73 -8.17 6.11
CA LEU A 597 -15.18 -6.87 6.50
C LEU A 597 -16.29 -5.83 6.39
N LEU A 598 -16.51 -5.08 7.46
CA LEU A 598 -17.52 -4.02 7.50
C LEU A 598 -16.87 -2.66 7.62
N GLY A 599 -17.16 -1.71 6.73
CA GLY A 599 -16.67 -0.33 6.84
C GLY A 599 -16.85 0.22 8.25
N ALA A 600 -15.87 1.00 8.73
CA ALA A 600 -16.08 1.75 9.95
C ALA A 600 -17.13 2.85 9.69
N LYS A 601 -17.80 3.29 10.74
CA LYS A 601 -18.57 4.55 10.69
C LYS A 601 -17.63 5.74 10.51
#